data_AF-A0A369JCP6-F1
#
_entry.id   AF-A0A369JCP6-F1
#
_cell.length_a   1.000
_cell.length_b   1.000
_cell.length_c   1.000
_cell.angle_alpha   90.00
_cell.angle_beta   90.00
_cell.angle_gamma   90.00
#
_symmetry.space_group_name_H-M   'P 1'
#
loop_
_entity.id
_entity.type
_entity.pdbx_description
1 polymer ?
#
loop_
_entity_poly.entity_id
_entity_poly.type
_entity_poly.pdbx_seq_one_letter_code
_entity_poly.pdbx_strand_id
1 'polypeptide(L)'
;MSSYVGIQSYLPLEIPVPCVSEILHTVAPDPRRLEPADNAVRLNPASLLVLSFTVRVFKRAQEENCYMVAHDKKYYEFFNSAGQSQTYIKRSLTPSEYLVNRAGRLVIPKKPKERLMNEVAAIRYVQRHTNIPTPNIRCAFEDHGRYYIITDTVPGVVMVGLSEDQKAIVKKELEGYIKEMHSITSKTMGGTSGDICLPHRLENAISHEDLAVLKFRDADTPKFVFCHNDLSQYNVIVDETTLKVNAIIDWEYAGFYPPEFDWPFYTRKGPSGAIGNEEDDVPKLLAIVDEWRMVEVVA
;
A
#
# COMPACT_ATOMS: atom_id res chain seq x y z
N MET A 1 2.66 24.07 25.50
CA MET A 1 1.78 24.03 24.31
C MET A 1 2.35 22.99 23.38
N SER A 2 1.66 21.87 23.19
CA SER A 2 2.15 20.76 22.35
C SER A 2 1.82 21.07 20.89
N SER A 3 2.85 21.30 20.06
CA SER A 3 2.67 21.44 18.61
C SER A 3 2.37 20.08 18.00
N TYR A 4 1.10 19.72 17.91
CA TYR A 4 0.66 18.53 17.17
C TYR A 4 1.00 18.73 15.69
N VAL A 5 2.02 18.02 15.23
CA VAL A 5 2.37 17.89 13.83
C VAL A 5 1.54 16.73 13.28
N GLY A 6 0.38 17.04 12.69
CA GLY A 6 -0.47 16.04 12.06
C GLY A 6 0.22 15.38 10.86
N ILE A 7 -0.19 14.16 10.51
CA ILE A 7 0.41 13.34 9.45
C ILE A 7 0.42 14.06 8.07
N GLN A 8 -0.34 15.14 7.90
CA GLN A 8 -0.22 16.10 6.79
C GLN A 8 1.21 16.59 6.49
N SER A 9 2.12 16.66 7.48
CA SER A 9 3.53 17.03 7.22
C SER A 9 4.42 15.86 6.79
N TYR A 10 3.94 14.64 6.97
CA TYR A 10 4.60 13.39 6.57
C TYR A 10 3.82 12.73 5.44
N LEU A 11 3.48 13.54 4.43
CA LEU A 11 3.35 13.03 3.08
C LEU A 11 4.56 12.13 2.80
N PRO A 12 4.38 10.97 2.13
CA PRO A 12 5.44 10.49 1.26
C PRO A 12 5.75 11.67 0.34
N LEU A 13 6.98 12.21 0.44
CA LEU A 13 7.62 12.87 -0.69
C LEU A 13 7.27 12.02 -1.90
N GLU A 14 6.59 12.62 -2.89
CA GLU A 14 6.01 11.95 -4.04
C GLU A 14 6.89 10.77 -4.40
N ILE A 15 6.41 9.53 -4.19
CA ILE A 15 7.19 8.34 -4.56
C ILE A 15 7.59 8.62 -6.01
N PRO A 16 8.88 8.68 -6.36
CA PRO A 16 9.28 9.07 -7.70
C PRO A 16 8.93 7.92 -8.64
N VAL A 17 7.65 7.88 -9.05
CA VAL A 17 7.15 6.95 -10.04
C VAL A 17 7.94 7.29 -11.30
N PRO A 18 8.79 6.36 -11.81
CA PRO A 18 9.78 6.71 -12.80
C PRO A 18 9.09 7.31 -14.04
N CYS A 19 9.30 8.61 -14.21
CA CYS A 19 8.75 9.46 -15.27
C CYS A 19 7.28 9.20 -15.66
N VAL A 20 6.32 9.35 -14.73
CA VAL A 20 4.90 9.46 -15.13
C VAL A 20 4.49 10.92 -15.36
N SER A 21 5.21 11.56 -16.29
CA SER A 21 4.85 12.88 -16.83
C SER A 21 3.59 12.84 -17.72
N GLU A 22 2.82 11.73 -17.69
CA GLU A 22 1.80 11.33 -18.67
C GLU A 22 0.40 10.94 -18.12
N ILE A 23 0.03 11.28 -16.88
CA ILE A 23 -1.35 11.08 -16.41
C ILE A 23 -2.24 12.28 -16.81
N LEU A 24 -3.48 11.99 -17.21
CA LEU A 24 -4.59 12.92 -17.37
C LEU A 24 -5.71 12.41 -16.47
N HIS A 25 -5.93 13.04 -15.32
CA HIS A 25 -6.92 12.55 -14.38
C HIS A 25 -8.34 12.73 -14.96
N THR A 26 -9.04 11.62 -15.26
CA THR A 26 -10.50 11.54 -15.37
C THR A 26 -11.00 10.31 -14.62
N VAL A 27 -12.25 10.36 -14.19
CA VAL A 27 -12.98 9.25 -13.53
C VAL A 27 -13.89 8.61 -14.58
N ALA A 28 -14.06 7.28 -14.55
CA ALA A 28 -15.03 6.63 -15.43
C ALA A 28 -16.49 6.99 -15.00
N PRO A 29 -17.44 7.10 -15.93
CA PRO A 29 -18.81 7.48 -15.58
C PRO A 29 -19.49 6.39 -14.72
N ASP A 30 -19.91 6.74 -13.49
CA ASP A 30 -20.77 5.88 -12.66
C ASP A 30 -22.25 6.23 -12.89
N PRO A 31 -23.10 5.29 -13.35
CA PRO A 31 -24.52 5.57 -13.61
C PRO A 31 -25.34 5.87 -12.34
N ARG A 32 -24.77 5.69 -11.13
CA ARG A 32 -25.39 6.08 -9.85
C ARG A 32 -25.06 7.52 -9.45
N ARG A 33 -24.13 8.19 -10.12
CA ARG A 33 -23.81 9.61 -9.90
C ARG A 33 -24.74 10.45 -10.76
N LEU A 34 -25.82 10.93 -10.13
CA LEU A 34 -26.93 11.62 -10.80
C LEU A 34 -26.55 13.01 -11.34
N GLU A 35 -25.51 13.64 -10.79
CA GLU A 35 -25.11 15.00 -11.16
C GLU A 35 -23.86 15.02 -12.07
N PRO A 36 -23.89 15.73 -13.22
CA PRO A 36 -22.73 15.89 -14.11
C PRO A 36 -21.49 16.56 -13.46
N ALA A 37 -21.63 17.16 -12.28
CA ALA A 37 -20.51 17.75 -11.55
C ALA A 37 -19.51 16.69 -11.03
N ASP A 38 -19.98 15.48 -10.67
CA ASP A 38 -19.11 14.41 -10.17
C ASP A 38 -18.37 13.63 -11.28
N ASN A 39 -18.71 13.92 -12.54
CA ASN A 39 -18.10 13.41 -13.75
C ASN A 39 -17.34 14.55 -14.47
N ALA A 40 -16.13 14.86 -13.99
CA ALA A 40 -15.17 15.73 -14.69
C ALA A 40 -15.72 17.13 -15.11
N VAL A 41 -15.91 18.01 -14.11
CA VAL A 41 -16.45 19.38 -14.27
C VAL A 41 -15.87 20.14 -15.47
N ARG A 42 -16.75 20.57 -16.40
CA ARG A 42 -16.47 21.66 -17.34
C ARG A 42 -16.36 22.97 -16.57
N LEU A 43 -15.16 23.53 -16.42
CA LEU A 43 -15.00 24.92 -15.99
C LEU A 43 -15.46 25.89 -17.10
N ASN A 44 -16.13 26.96 -16.68
CA ASN A 44 -16.67 28.00 -17.56
C ASN A 44 -15.52 28.84 -18.17
N PRO A 45 -15.46 29.04 -19.51
CA PRO A 45 -14.34 29.75 -20.16
C PRO A 45 -14.14 31.21 -19.73
N ALA A 46 -15.10 31.83 -19.03
CA ALA A 46 -15.02 33.23 -18.60
C ALA A 46 -13.94 33.52 -17.52
N SER A 47 -13.33 32.50 -16.92
CA SER A 47 -12.33 32.67 -15.83
C SER A 47 -10.86 32.60 -16.30
N LEU A 48 -10.60 32.37 -17.59
CA LEU A 48 -9.25 32.15 -18.12
C LEU A 48 -8.66 33.42 -18.73
N LEU A 49 -7.97 34.21 -17.90
CA LEU A 49 -6.99 35.19 -18.37
C LEU A 49 -5.58 34.60 -18.24
N VAL A 50 -4.98 34.32 -19.41
CA VAL A 50 -3.55 34.13 -19.69
C VAL A 50 -2.87 32.91 -19.03
N LEU A 51 -2.74 31.79 -19.78
CA LEU A 51 -1.46 31.29 -20.34
C LEU A 51 -1.61 29.86 -20.94
N SER A 52 -0.96 29.64 -22.08
CA SER A 52 -0.41 28.37 -22.61
C SER A 52 -1.18 27.04 -22.43
N PHE A 53 -1.58 26.42 -23.56
CA PHE A 53 -1.80 24.97 -23.78
C PHE A 53 -1.98 24.08 -22.52
N THR A 54 -3.02 24.32 -21.74
CA THR A 54 -3.15 23.70 -20.42
C THR A 54 -3.79 22.31 -20.51
N VAL A 55 -3.02 21.29 -20.14
CA VAL A 55 -3.49 19.90 -19.96
C VAL A 55 -4.61 19.87 -18.91
N ARG A 56 -5.79 19.34 -19.27
CA ARG A 56 -6.99 19.33 -18.41
C ARG A 56 -6.93 18.24 -17.34
N VAL A 57 -6.27 18.52 -16.22
CA VAL A 57 -6.28 17.67 -15.03
C VAL A 57 -7.63 17.83 -14.30
N PHE A 58 -8.52 16.83 -14.37
CA PHE A 58 -9.74 16.84 -13.56
C PHE A 58 -9.47 16.18 -12.20
N LYS A 59 -9.66 16.92 -11.09
CA LYS A 59 -9.57 16.32 -9.75
C LYS A 59 -10.61 15.19 -9.63
N ARG A 60 -10.19 14.04 -9.08
CA ARG A 60 -11.11 12.95 -8.76
C ARG A 60 -12.08 13.42 -7.70
N ALA A 61 -13.36 13.02 -7.81
CA ALA A 61 -14.35 13.31 -6.78
C ALA A 61 -13.88 12.69 -5.44
N GLN A 62 -13.65 13.59 -4.49
CA GLN A 62 -13.17 13.32 -3.15
C GLN A 62 -14.34 13.58 -2.22
N GLU A 63 -14.85 12.54 -1.57
CA GLU A 63 -15.97 12.66 -0.62
C GLU A 63 -15.55 13.51 0.61
N GLU A 64 -16.50 13.81 1.50
CA GLU A 64 -16.17 14.43 2.78
C GLU A 64 -15.18 13.54 3.57
N ASN A 65 -14.22 14.16 4.27
CA ASN A 65 -13.11 13.49 4.95
C ASN A 65 -12.17 12.65 4.05
N CYS A 66 -12.25 12.80 2.72
CA CYS A 66 -11.44 12.17 1.64
C CYS A 66 -10.40 11.16 2.16
N TYR A 67 -9.19 11.57 2.57
CA TYR A 67 -8.46 12.82 2.31
C TYR A 67 -7.45 12.64 1.16
N MET A 68 -7.09 11.39 0.82
CA MET A 68 -6.19 11.00 -0.27
C MET A 68 -6.84 9.91 -1.14
N VAL A 69 -6.53 9.93 -2.44
CA VAL A 69 -7.03 8.96 -3.43
C VAL A 69 -5.87 8.43 -4.28
N ALA A 70 -5.46 7.19 -4.04
CA ALA A 70 -4.43 6.47 -4.79
C ALA A 70 -4.99 5.79 -6.07
N HIS A 71 -4.16 5.09 -6.81
CA HIS A 71 -4.52 4.43 -8.08
C HIS A 71 -5.52 3.26 -7.90
N ASP A 72 -5.61 2.74 -6.68
CA ASP A 72 -6.23 1.47 -6.27
C ASP A 72 -7.15 1.60 -5.04
N LYS A 73 -6.90 2.58 -4.15
CA LYS A 73 -7.63 2.80 -2.89
C LYS A 73 -7.87 4.28 -2.56
N LYS A 74 -8.84 4.55 -1.67
CA LYS A 74 -9.07 5.84 -0.98
C LYS A 74 -8.74 5.72 0.51
N TYR A 75 -8.35 6.84 1.12
CA TYR A 75 -7.86 6.90 2.51
C TYR A 75 -8.58 7.98 3.31
N TYR A 76 -9.52 7.63 4.18
CA TYR A 76 -10.28 8.57 5.00
C TYR A 76 -9.70 8.65 6.42
N GLU A 77 -9.79 9.83 7.04
CA GLU A 77 -9.36 10.06 8.42
C GLU A 77 -10.47 10.78 9.19
N PHE A 78 -10.79 10.28 10.38
CA PHE A 78 -11.83 10.84 11.25
C PHE A 78 -11.25 11.32 12.56
N PHE A 79 -11.62 12.54 12.95
CA PHE A 79 -11.12 13.24 14.13
C PHE A 79 -12.18 13.27 15.23
N ASN A 80 -11.74 13.20 16.49
CA ASN A 80 -12.61 13.42 17.64
C ASN A 80 -12.95 14.92 17.81
N SER A 81 -13.83 15.24 18.78
CA SER A 81 -14.22 16.62 19.08
C SER A 81 -13.08 17.53 19.59
N ALA A 82 -11.92 16.97 19.94
CA ALA A 82 -10.71 17.69 20.30
C ALA A 82 -9.73 17.85 19.11
N GLY A 83 -10.13 17.46 17.90
CA GLY A 83 -9.31 17.56 16.68
C GLY A 83 -8.21 16.50 16.58
N GLN A 84 -8.24 15.45 17.39
CA GLN A 84 -7.27 14.35 17.34
C GLN A 84 -7.77 13.24 16.42
N SER A 85 -6.89 12.73 15.55
CA SER A 85 -7.20 11.59 14.69
C SER A 85 -7.54 10.36 15.55
N GLN A 86 -8.69 9.74 15.26
CA GLN A 86 -9.23 8.63 16.01
C GLN A 86 -9.29 7.35 15.17
N THR A 87 -9.63 7.47 13.89
CA THR A 87 -9.88 6.32 13.01
C THR A 87 -9.32 6.59 11.63
N TYR A 88 -8.63 5.60 11.08
CA TYR A 88 -8.13 5.57 9.71
C TYR A 88 -8.89 4.53 8.89
N ILE A 89 -9.24 4.86 7.64
CA ILE A 89 -10.02 3.97 6.77
C ILE A 89 -9.35 3.82 5.41
N LYS A 90 -9.02 2.59 5.03
CA LYS A 90 -8.68 2.23 3.64
C LYS A 90 -9.90 1.67 2.92
N ARG A 91 -10.12 2.07 1.67
CA ARG A 91 -11.22 1.57 0.82
C ARG A 91 -10.76 1.24 -0.58
N SER A 92 -11.04 0.03 -1.08
CA SER A 92 -10.75 -0.32 -2.48
C SER A 92 -11.61 0.50 -3.46
N LEU A 93 -11.05 0.82 -4.62
CA LEU A 93 -11.81 1.46 -5.70
C LEU A 93 -12.74 0.47 -6.42
N THR A 94 -13.83 0.99 -6.96
CA THR A 94 -14.67 0.28 -7.93
C THR A 94 -14.27 0.62 -9.37
N PRO A 95 -14.62 -0.18 -10.40
CA PRO A 95 -14.25 0.10 -11.79
C PRO A 95 -14.68 1.46 -12.33
N SER A 96 -15.80 2.01 -11.85
CA SER A 96 -16.23 3.38 -12.17
C SER A 96 -15.30 4.45 -11.58
N GLU A 97 -14.46 4.11 -10.61
CA GLU A 97 -13.54 5.05 -9.97
C GLU A 97 -12.11 4.97 -10.53
N TYR A 98 -11.80 3.98 -11.37
CA TYR A 98 -10.44 3.76 -11.91
C TYR A 98 -9.96 4.95 -12.75
N LEU A 99 -8.64 5.12 -12.79
CA LEU A 99 -7.99 6.19 -13.56
C LEU A 99 -8.04 5.89 -15.06
N VAL A 100 -8.02 6.94 -15.87
CA VAL A 100 -7.74 6.86 -17.31
C VAL A 100 -6.38 7.52 -17.57
N ASN A 101 -5.55 6.95 -18.44
CA ASN A 101 -4.25 7.54 -18.83
C ASN A 101 -4.40 8.54 -20.00
N ARG A 102 -3.32 9.24 -20.38
CA ARG A 102 -3.36 10.18 -21.52
C ARG A 102 -3.76 9.58 -22.86
N ALA A 103 -3.58 8.27 -23.04
CA ALA A 103 -4.01 7.56 -24.25
C ALA A 103 -5.51 7.16 -24.21
N GLY A 104 -6.27 7.62 -23.22
CA GLY A 104 -7.70 7.31 -23.08
C GLY A 104 -7.99 5.90 -22.58
N ARG A 105 -6.98 5.17 -22.06
CA ARG A 105 -7.10 3.78 -21.62
C ARG A 105 -7.29 3.71 -20.11
N LEU A 106 -8.15 2.81 -19.65
CA LEU A 106 -8.35 2.55 -18.23
C LEU A 106 -7.08 1.97 -17.60
N VAL A 107 -6.66 2.52 -16.46
CA VAL A 107 -5.60 1.98 -15.61
C VAL A 107 -6.28 1.09 -14.58
N ILE A 108 -6.21 -0.22 -14.80
CA ILE A 108 -6.83 -1.22 -13.94
C ILE A 108 -5.85 -1.50 -12.78
N PRO A 109 -6.20 -1.24 -11.51
CA PRO A 109 -5.37 -1.64 -10.38
C PRO A 109 -5.36 -3.17 -10.24
N LYS A 110 -4.21 -3.73 -9.84
CA LYS A 110 -4.08 -5.16 -9.54
C LYS A 110 -4.58 -5.45 -8.13
N LYS A 111 -5.44 -6.46 -8.03
CA LYS A 111 -5.95 -7.04 -6.77
C LYS A 111 -6.36 -6.02 -5.68
N PRO A 112 -7.09 -4.92 -5.99
CA PRO A 112 -7.31 -3.82 -5.05
C PRO A 112 -8.19 -4.19 -3.84
N LYS A 113 -9.05 -5.21 -3.97
CA LYS A 113 -9.86 -5.75 -2.88
C LYS A 113 -9.06 -6.79 -2.09
N GLU A 114 -8.41 -7.67 -2.82
CA GLU A 114 -7.68 -8.84 -2.32
C GLU A 114 -6.46 -8.39 -1.49
N ARG A 115 -5.77 -7.31 -1.87
CA ARG A 115 -4.70 -6.69 -1.07
C ARG A 115 -5.20 -6.12 0.27
N LEU A 116 -6.37 -5.48 0.30
CA LEU A 116 -6.97 -5.02 1.57
C LEU A 116 -7.49 -6.19 2.42
N MET A 117 -8.02 -7.24 1.81
CA MET A 117 -8.34 -8.50 2.51
C MET A 117 -7.08 -9.16 3.08
N ASN A 118 -5.97 -9.09 2.34
CA ASN A 118 -4.67 -9.59 2.77
C ASN A 118 -4.09 -8.80 3.94
N GLU A 119 -4.17 -7.46 3.93
CA GLU A 119 -3.76 -6.62 5.07
C GLU A 119 -4.51 -6.99 6.35
N VAL A 120 -5.84 -7.20 6.27
CA VAL A 120 -6.65 -7.64 7.42
C VAL A 120 -6.23 -9.03 7.91
N ALA A 121 -5.96 -9.96 6.99
CA ALA A 121 -5.51 -11.30 7.32
C ALA A 121 -4.12 -11.28 7.97
N ALA A 122 -3.18 -10.51 7.41
CA ALA A 122 -1.82 -10.33 7.88
C ALA A 122 -1.77 -9.71 9.27
N ILE A 123 -2.42 -8.56 9.50
CA ILE A 123 -2.48 -7.93 10.84
C ILE A 123 -3.03 -8.92 11.88
N ARG A 124 -4.15 -9.59 11.58
CA ARG A 124 -4.73 -10.61 12.48
C ARG A 124 -3.86 -11.84 12.65
N TYR A 125 -2.99 -12.16 11.69
CA TYR A 125 -2.04 -13.27 11.79
C TYR A 125 -0.87 -12.87 12.70
N VAL A 126 -0.24 -11.73 12.44
CA VAL A 126 0.84 -11.13 13.24
C VAL A 126 0.42 -11.00 14.71
N GLN A 127 -0.74 -10.42 14.99
CA GLN A 127 -1.31 -10.26 16.35
C GLN A 127 -1.54 -11.58 17.12
N ARG A 128 -1.61 -12.72 16.42
CA ARG A 128 -1.82 -14.05 17.05
C ARG A 128 -0.55 -14.87 17.22
N HIS A 129 0.54 -14.52 16.53
CA HIS A 129 1.75 -15.35 16.46
C HIS A 129 3.03 -14.60 16.85
N THR A 130 2.99 -13.29 17.02
CA THR A 130 4.16 -12.45 17.34
C THR A 130 3.80 -11.34 18.34
N ASN A 131 4.82 -10.64 18.84
CA ASN A 131 4.71 -9.43 19.65
C ASN A 131 4.90 -8.15 18.81
N ILE A 132 4.86 -8.26 17.47
CA ILE A 132 5.03 -7.13 16.56
C ILE A 132 3.82 -6.19 16.69
N PRO A 133 4.02 -4.90 16.99
CA PRO A 133 2.93 -3.96 17.15
C PRO A 133 2.29 -3.65 15.79
N THR A 134 0.95 -3.64 15.74
CA THR A 134 0.15 -3.40 14.53
C THR A 134 -1.06 -2.52 14.88
N PRO A 135 -1.70 -1.85 13.90
CA PRO A 135 -2.97 -1.16 14.15
C PRO A 135 -4.05 -2.10 14.66
N ASN A 136 -4.89 -1.62 15.59
CA ASN A 136 -6.10 -2.35 15.96
C ASN A 136 -7.15 -2.21 14.85
N ILE A 137 -7.69 -3.34 14.38
CA ILE A 137 -8.77 -3.36 13.38
C ILE A 137 -10.11 -3.31 14.10
N ARG A 138 -10.82 -2.18 13.97
CA ARG A 138 -12.20 -2.03 14.48
C ARG A 138 -13.17 -2.91 13.70
N CYS A 139 -13.09 -2.85 12.38
CA CYS A 139 -13.81 -3.76 11.48
C CYS A 139 -13.18 -3.78 10.09
N ALA A 140 -13.52 -4.81 9.32
CA ALA A 140 -13.30 -4.85 7.89
C ALA A 140 -14.49 -5.57 7.25
N PHE A 141 -14.99 -5.04 6.14
CA PHE A 141 -16.21 -5.52 5.50
C PHE A 141 -16.26 -5.15 4.01
N GLU A 142 -17.11 -5.85 3.27
CA GLU A 142 -17.44 -5.51 1.89
C GLU A 142 -18.82 -4.85 1.83
N ASP A 143 -18.94 -3.78 1.06
CA ASP A 143 -20.21 -3.17 0.67
C ASP A 143 -20.18 -2.80 -0.82
N HIS A 144 -21.17 -3.28 -1.59
CA HIS A 144 -21.34 -3.00 -3.02
C HIS A 144 -20.05 -3.09 -3.87
N GLY A 145 -19.22 -4.11 -3.63
CA GLY A 145 -17.95 -4.36 -4.35
C GLY A 145 -16.78 -3.49 -3.89
N ARG A 146 -16.93 -2.73 -2.79
CA ARG A 146 -15.85 -1.99 -2.11
C ARG A 146 -15.49 -2.73 -0.84
N TYR A 147 -14.21 -2.95 -0.62
CA TYR A 147 -13.70 -3.50 0.63
C TYR A 147 -13.16 -2.38 1.50
N TYR A 148 -13.53 -2.38 2.77
CA TYR A 148 -13.17 -1.37 3.77
C TYR A 148 -12.32 -2.03 4.85
N ILE A 149 -11.26 -1.35 5.27
CA ILE A 149 -10.56 -1.61 6.54
C ILE A 149 -10.72 -0.37 7.40
N ILE A 150 -11.17 -0.53 8.64
CA ILE A 150 -11.30 0.54 9.63
C ILE A 150 -10.39 0.20 10.81
N THR A 151 -9.38 1.04 11.06
CA THR A 151 -8.41 0.87 12.14
C THR A 151 -8.41 2.05 13.10
N ASP A 152 -8.06 1.81 14.37
CA ASP A 152 -7.66 2.89 15.26
C ASP A 152 -6.42 3.63 14.69
N THR A 153 -6.39 4.95 14.82
CA THR A 153 -5.16 5.70 14.54
C THR A 153 -4.11 5.37 15.61
N VAL A 154 -2.94 4.91 15.18
CA VAL A 154 -1.81 4.65 16.08
C VAL A 154 -1.08 5.97 16.39
N PRO A 155 -0.90 6.36 17.66
CA PRO A 155 -0.18 7.58 18.01
C PRO A 155 1.33 7.45 17.75
N GLY A 156 1.95 8.52 17.26
CA GLY A 156 3.40 8.59 17.04
C GLY A 156 3.76 9.41 15.80
N VAL A 157 5.03 9.35 15.42
CA VAL A 157 5.57 9.93 14.18
C VAL A 157 6.10 8.80 13.28
N VAL A 158 6.10 9.00 11.96
CA VAL A 158 6.70 8.03 11.04
C VAL A 158 8.22 8.04 11.14
N MET A 159 8.83 6.85 11.15
CA MET A 159 10.27 6.67 11.34
C MET A 159 11.12 7.52 10.38
N VAL A 160 10.67 7.71 9.12
CA VAL A 160 11.37 8.53 8.12
C VAL A 160 11.67 9.96 8.58
N GLY A 161 10.82 10.52 9.45
CA GLY A 161 10.90 11.87 9.99
C GLY A 161 11.89 12.05 11.14
N LEU A 162 12.37 10.96 11.74
CA LEU A 162 13.33 10.98 12.85
C LEU A 162 14.75 11.35 12.37
N SER A 163 15.61 11.76 13.30
CA SER A 163 17.05 11.89 13.06
C SER A 163 17.69 10.53 12.76
N GLU A 164 18.86 10.51 12.12
CA GLU A 164 19.51 9.24 11.79
C GLU A 164 20.02 8.49 13.05
N ASP A 165 20.35 9.21 14.13
CA ASP A 165 20.67 8.62 15.45
C ASP A 165 19.44 7.96 16.09
N GLN A 166 18.28 8.65 16.06
CA GLN A 166 17.02 8.09 16.52
C GLN A 166 16.62 6.85 15.69
N LYS A 167 16.82 6.90 14.37
CA LYS A 167 16.58 5.76 13.48
C LYS A 167 17.48 4.58 13.79
N ALA A 168 18.72 4.78 14.21
CA ALA A 168 19.59 3.67 14.60
C ALA A 168 19.03 2.89 15.79
N ILE A 169 18.37 3.57 16.73
CA ILE A 169 17.68 2.94 17.87
C ILE A 169 16.45 2.16 17.38
N VAL A 170 15.61 2.76 16.53
CA VAL A 170 14.41 2.12 15.96
C VAL A 170 14.76 0.90 15.09
N LYS A 171 15.81 1.00 14.25
CA LYS A 171 16.29 -0.10 13.40
C LYS A 171 16.63 -1.35 14.22
N LYS A 172 17.28 -1.19 15.37
CA LYS A 172 17.63 -2.29 16.27
C LYS A 172 16.41 -2.99 16.88
N GLU A 173 15.30 -2.28 17.08
CA GLU A 173 14.03 -2.88 17.50
C GLU A 173 13.35 -3.60 16.33
N LEU A 174 13.34 -3.00 15.12
CA LEU A 174 12.84 -3.63 13.90
C LEU A 174 13.60 -4.92 13.54
N GLU A 175 14.91 -4.98 13.71
CA GLU A 175 15.72 -6.20 13.52
C GLU A 175 15.22 -7.36 14.39
N GLY A 176 14.76 -7.06 15.61
CA GLY A 176 14.13 -8.04 16.51
C GLY A 176 12.79 -8.54 15.98
N TYR A 177 11.91 -7.62 15.55
CA TYR A 177 10.62 -7.96 14.96
C TYR A 177 10.74 -8.74 13.65
N ILE A 178 11.67 -8.37 12.76
CA ILE A 178 11.93 -9.09 11.51
C ILE A 178 12.41 -10.51 11.82
N LYS A 179 13.27 -10.69 12.81
CA LYS A 179 13.71 -12.03 13.24
C LYS A 179 12.57 -12.86 13.84
N GLU A 180 11.66 -12.26 14.60
CA GLU A 180 10.46 -12.92 15.12
C GLU A 180 9.54 -13.33 13.95
N MET A 181 9.27 -12.42 13.03
CA MET A 181 8.45 -12.61 11.83
C MET A 181 9.00 -13.73 10.94
N HIS A 182 10.30 -13.68 10.64
CA HIS A 182 10.98 -14.66 9.78
C HIS A 182 11.15 -16.03 10.44
N SER A 183 10.90 -16.16 11.76
CA SER A 183 10.88 -17.46 12.43
C SER A 183 9.62 -18.28 12.12
N ILE A 184 8.55 -17.64 11.64
CA ILE A 184 7.32 -18.30 11.21
C ILE A 184 7.50 -18.78 9.77
N THR A 185 7.28 -20.07 9.53
CA THR A 185 7.56 -20.71 8.24
C THR A 185 6.37 -21.48 7.66
N SER A 186 6.33 -21.56 6.33
CA SER A 186 5.31 -22.27 5.54
C SER A 186 5.97 -23.11 4.43
N LYS A 187 5.27 -24.17 4.02
CA LYS A 187 5.58 -24.96 2.82
C LYS A 187 5.06 -24.34 1.52
N THR A 188 4.11 -23.40 1.62
CA THR A 188 3.40 -22.83 0.48
C THR A 188 3.65 -21.34 0.43
N MET A 189 4.02 -20.81 -0.75
CA MET A 189 4.09 -19.36 -0.98
C MET A 189 2.69 -18.76 -1.15
N GLY A 190 2.51 -17.50 -0.75
CA GLY A 190 1.28 -16.75 -1.01
C GLY A 190 0.94 -15.73 0.07
N GLY A 191 -0.10 -14.93 -0.17
CA GLY A 191 -0.62 -13.96 0.79
C GLY A 191 -1.34 -14.64 1.96
N THR A 192 -1.43 -13.92 3.07
CA THR A 192 -2.06 -14.37 4.31
C THR A 192 -3.57 -14.60 4.19
N SER A 193 -4.25 -13.96 3.24
CA SER A 193 -5.68 -14.21 2.93
C SER A 193 -5.95 -15.46 2.10
N GLY A 194 -4.90 -16.12 1.56
CA GLY A 194 -5.00 -17.21 0.59
C GLY A 194 -4.94 -16.74 -0.88
N ASP A 195 -5.14 -15.45 -1.14
CA ASP A 195 -4.81 -14.81 -2.41
C ASP A 195 -3.31 -14.54 -2.53
N ILE A 196 -2.77 -14.54 -3.75
CA ILE A 196 -1.39 -14.09 -3.99
C ILE A 196 -1.39 -12.58 -4.18
N CYS A 197 -0.76 -11.85 -3.26
CA CYS A 197 -0.46 -10.42 -3.34
C CYS A 197 1.06 -10.27 -3.43
N LEU A 198 1.61 -10.07 -4.63
CA LEU A 198 3.06 -9.91 -4.80
C LEU A 198 3.47 -8.50 -4.33
N PRO A 199 4.73 -8.28 -3.86
CA PRO A 199 5.21 -6.94 -3.57
C PRO A 199 4.96 -5.98 -4.76
N HIS A 200 4.60 -4.71 -4.50
CA HIS A 200 4.27 -3.72 -5.53
C HIS A 200 5.29 -3.66 -6.70
N ARG A 201 6.59 -3.82 -6.42
CA ARG A 201 7.66 -3.86 -7.45
C ARG A 201 7.54 -5.06 -8.41
N LEU A 202 7.10 -6.22 -7.92
CA LEU A 202 6.78 -7.40 -8.74
C LEU A 202 5.43 -7.26 -9.45
N GLU A 203 4.40 -6.74 -8.77
CA GLU A 203 3.08 -6.53 -9.38
C GLU A 203 3.14 -5.61 -10.60
N ASN A 204 4.05 -4.63 -10.64
CA ASN A 204 4.23 -3.78 -11.81
C ASN A 204 4.91 -4.48 -13.00
N ALA A 205 5.65 -5.57 -12.77
CA ALA A 205 6.42 -6.28 -13.79
C ALA A 205 5.72 -7.55 -14.35
N ILE A 206 4.71 -8.08 -13.67
CA ILE A 206 3.86 -9.20 -14.13
C ILE A 206 2.63 -8.71 -14.91
N SER A 207 2.08 -9.49 -15.86
CA SER A 207 0.83 -9.13 -16.55
C SER A 207 -0.40 -9.26 -15.63
N HIS A 208 -1.57 -8.75 -16.07
CA HIS A 208 -2.82 -8.97 -15.32
C HIS A 208 -3.28 -10.42 -15.42
N GLU A 209 -3.07 -11.01 -16.60
CA GLU A 209 -3.46 -12.35 -16.99
C GLU A 209 -2.65 -13.38 -16.21
N ASP A 210 -1.32 -13.22 -16.14
CA ASP A 210 -0.42 -14.04 -15.34
C ASP A 210 -0.78 -13.98 -13.84
N LEU A 211 -0.96 -12.78 -13.28
CA LEU A 211 -1.27 -12.62 -11.86
C LEU A 211 -2.65 -13.16 -11.48
N ALA A 212 -3.60 -13.19 -12.43
CA ALA A 212 -4.94 -13.74 -12.21
C ALA A 212 -4.95 -15.28 -12.14
N VAL A 213 -4.03 -15.96 -12.82
CA VAL A 213 -3.93 -17.44 -12.83
C VAL A 213 -2.79 -17.98 -11.97
N LEU A 214 -1.93 -17.11 -11.43
CA LEU A 214 -0.78 -17.47 -10.62
C LEU A 214 -1.19 -18.34 -9.43
N LYS A 215 -0.51 -19.48 -9.28
CA LYS A 215 -0.61 -20.43 -8.16
C LYS A 215 0.79 -20.95 -7.86
N PHE A 216 1.11 -21.22 -6.60
CA PHE A 216 2.39 -21.76 -6.20
C PHE A 216 2.28 -23.23 -5.79
N ARG A 217 3.30 -24.03 -6.13
CA ARG A 217 3.45 -25.41 -5.65
C ARG A 217 4.03 -25.42 -4.23
N ASP A 218 3.75 -26.48 -3.48
CA ASP A 218 4.35 -26.71 -2.17
C ASP A 218 5.85 -27.04 -2.28
N ALA A 219 6.59 -26.66 -1.23
CA ALA A 219 7.94 -27.12 -0.94
C ALA A 219 7.94 -28.36 -0.04
N ASP A 220 8.96 -29.20 -0.18
CA ASP A 220 9.13 -30.41 0.67
C ASP A 220 9.26 -30.05 2.16
N THR A 221 9.90 -28.93 2.46
CA THR A 221 10.15 -28.40 3.81
C THR A 221 9.58 -26.98 3.95
N PRO A 222 9.20 -26.55 5.17
CA PRO A 222 8.70 -25.20 5.41
C PRO A 222 9.86 -24.19 5.34
N LYS A 223 10.10 -23.64 4.16
CA LYS A 223 11.24 -22.74 3.87
C LYS A 223 10.85 -21.32 3.49
N PHE A 224 9.56 -21.05 3.30
CA PHE A 224 9.05 -19.70 3.07
C PHE A 224 8.77 -19.06 4.42
N VAL A 225 9.36 -17.88 4.65
CA VAL A 225 9.21 -17.13 5.90
C VAL A 225 8.06 -16.14 5.76
N PHE A 226 7.48 -15.69 6.87
CA PHE A 226 6.50 -14.60 6.82
C PHE A 226 7.23 -13.28 6.52
N CYS A 227 6.89 -12.63 5.41
CA CYS A 227 7.49 -11.39 4.94
C CYS A 227 6.48 -10.24 5.01
N HIS A 228 6.93 -9.01 5.25
CA HIS A 228 6.09 -7.81 5.12
C HIS A 228 6.00 -7.34 3.66
N ASN A 229 7.06 -7.52 2.88
CA ASN A 229 7.20 -7.17 1.47
C ASN A 229 7.17 -5.66 1.12
N ASP A 230 6.96 -4.78 2.12
CA ASP A 230 6.95 -3.31 1.98
C ASP A 230 7.44 -2.57 3.25
N LEU A 231 8.41 -3.16 3.98
CA LEU A 231 8.90 -2.58 5.24
C LEU A 231 9.89 -1.43 5.00
N SER A 232 9.34 -0.25 4.71
CA SER A 232 10.07 1.03 4.54
C SER A 232 9.99 1.92 5.79
N GLN A 233 10.79 3.01 5.84
CA GLN A 233 10.72 4.00 6.93
C GLN A 233 9.39 4.77 7.01
N TYR A 234 8.52 4.66 6.00
CA TYR A 234 7.18 5.26 6.00
C TYR A 234 6.16 4.38 6.74
N ASN A 235 6.41 3.08 6.80
CA ASN A 235 5.48 2.07 7.31
C ASN A 235 5.76 1.68 8.78
N VAL A 236 6.50 2.53 9.50
CA VAL A 236 6.86 2.34 10.92
C VAL A 236 6.48 3.59 11.71
N ILE A 237 5.54 3.45 12.64
CA ILE A 237 5.09 4.50 13.56
C ILE A 237 5.83 4.34 14.89
N VAL A 238 6.41 5.43 15.38
CA VAL A 238 7.31 5.47 16.53
C VAL A 238 6.84 6.51 17.55
N ASP A 239 6.90 6.18 18.84
CA ASP A 239 6.78 7.16 19.91
C ASP A 239 8.01 8.09 19.92
N GLU A 240 7.80 9.39 19.67
CA GLU A 240 8.89 10.36 19.47
C GLU A 240 9.79 10.53 20.72
N THR A 241 9.28 10.25 21.92
CA THR A 241 10.00 10.45 23.19
C THR A 241 10.81 9.22 23.61
N THR A 242 10.21 8.03 23.50
CA THR A 242 10.80 6.76 23.93
C THR A 242 11.51 6.00 22.81
N LEU A 243 11.27 6.40 21.55
CA LEU A 243 11.74 5.76 20.32
C LEU A 243 11.27 4.30 20.17
N LYS A 244 10.17 3.95 20.83
CA LYS A 244 9.51 2.65 20.70
C LYS A 244 8.64 2.60 19.46
N VAL A 245 8.68 1.49 18.73
CA VAL A 245 7.74 1.23 17.63
C VAL A 245 6.34 1.02 18.21
N ASN A 246 5.42 1.90 17.88
CA ASN A 246 4.01 1.81 18.27
C ASN A 246 3.17 1.02 17.25
N ALA A 247 3.58 0.97 15.98
CA ALA A 247 3.08 0.00 15.00
C ALA A 247 3.97 -0.11 13.76
N ILE A 248 3.92 -1.28 13.11
CA ILE A 248 4.24 -1.46 11.69
C ILE A 248 2.91 -1.52 10.91
N ILE A 249 2.83 -0.86 9.74
CA ILE A 249 1.59 -0.65 8.97
C ILE A 249 1.74 -1.03 7.48
N ASP A 250 0.63 -1.07 6.74
CA ASP A 250 0.57 -1.38 5.30
C ASP A 250 0.99 -2.82 4.94
N TRP A 251 0.45 -3.78 5.70
CA TRP A 251 0.68 -5.22 5.54
C TRP A 251 -0.01 -5.85 4.29
N GLU A 252 -0.38 -5.05 3.28
CA GLU A 252 -1.21 -5.51 2.15
C GLU A 252 -0.53 -6.52 1.22
N TYR A 253 0.82 -6.55 1.23
CA TYR A 253 1.65 -7.49 0.48
C TYR A 253 2.18 -8.64 1.35
N ALA A 254 1.79 -8.72 2.62
CA ALA A 254 2.40 -9.66 3.56
C ALA A 254 1.89 -11.09 3.40
N GLY A 255 2.79 -12.05 3.60
CA GLY A 255 2.52 -13.47 3.42
C GLY A 255 3.79 -14.31 3.44
N PHE A 256 3.71 -15.55 2.99
CA PHE A 256 4.84 -16.48 2.99
C PHE A 256 5.62 -16.43 1.67
N TYR A 257 6.90 -16.05 1.74
CA TYR A 257 7.79 -15.91 0.60
C TYR A 257 9.23 -16.31 0.99
N PRO A 258 10.15 -16.52 0.05
CA PRO A 258 11.57 -16.57 0.34
C PRO A 258 12.05 -15.26 1.01
N PRO A 259 13.00 -15.32 1.96
CA PRO A 259 13.43 -14.15 2.74
C PRO A 259 13.98 -13.00 1.88
N GLU A 260 14.45 -13.29 0.67
CA GLU A 260 14.91 -12.31 -0.31
C GLU A 260 13.82 -11.31 -0.75
N PHE A 261 12.53 -11.65 -0.59
CA PHE A 261 11.43 -10.74 -0.88
C PHE A 261 11.35 -9.56 0.10
N ASP A 262 11.80 -9.78 1.35
CA ASP A 262 11.68 -8.83 2.47
C ASP A 262 12.98 -8.02 2.65
N TRP A 263 13.48 -7.47 1.54
CA TRP A 263 14.69 -6.66 1.49
C TRP A 263 14.62 -5.50 2.51
N PRO A 264 15.72 -5.17 3.22
CA PRO A 264 15.69 -4.29 4.39
C PRO A 264 15.58 -2.79 4.05
N PHE A 265 14.51 -2.39 3.34
CA PHE A 265 14.28 -1.03 2.86
C PHE A 265 14.21 0.01 3.99
N TYR A 266 13.72 -0.35 5.18
CA TYR A 266 13.74 0.48 6.40
C TYR A 266 15.14 1.00 6.78
N THR A 267 16.22 0.38 6.29
CA THR A 267 17.60 0.86 6.52
C THR A 267 17.87 2.20 5.84
N ARG A 268 17.16 2.54 4.76
CA ARG A 268 17.33 3.79 3.99
C ARG A 268 16.02 4.57 3.80
N LYS A 269 16.13 5.80 3.29
CA LYS A 269 14.98 6.61 2.82
C LYS A 269 14.53 6.13 1.43
N GLY A 270 13.27 6.39 1.09
CA GLY A 270 12.68 6.02 -0.20
C GLY A 270 11.76 4.79 -0.16
N PRO A 271 11.21 4.38 -1.32
CA PRO A 271 10.26 3.28 -1.42
C PRO A 271 10.90 1.89 -1.32
N SER A 272 10.05 0.86 -1.20
CA SER A 272 10.43 -0.56 -1.20
C SER A 272 10.69 -1.11 -2.61
N GLY A 273 11.70 -0.55 -3.26
CA GLY A 273 12.23 -0.96 -4.57
C GLY A 273 13.52 -0.18 -4.86
N ALA A 274 14.34 -0.65 -5.80
CA ALA A 274 15.65 -0.06 -6.10
C ALA A 274 15.55 1.44 -6.46
N ILE A 275 16.50 2.24 -5.94
CA ILE A 275 16.61 3.68 -6.26
C ILE A 275 17.98 4.04 -6.81
N GLY A 276 18.02 4.94 -7.79
CA GLY A 276 19.26 5.46 -8.38
C GLY A 276 20.09 4.36 -9.06
N ASN A 277 21.20 3.98 -8.43
CA ASN A 277 22.16 2.98 -8.91
C ASN A 277 22.13 1.67 -8.10
N GLU A 278 21.12 1.47 -7.26
CA GLU A 278 20.91 0.19 -6.59
C GLU A 278 20.59 -0.93 -7.60
N GLU A 279 20.94 -2.17 -7.27
CA GLU A 279 20.56 -3.33 -8.07
C GLU A 279 19.05 -3.55 -7.98
N ASP A 280 18.38 -3.68 -9.13
CA ASP A 280 16.98 -4.05 -9.21
C ASP A 280 16.82 -5.56 -8.89
N ASP A 281 16.09 -5.87 -7.82
CA ASP A 281 15.83 -7.23 -7.39
C ASP A 281 14.69 -7.89 -8.18
N VAL A 282 13.86 -7.11 -8.88
CA VAL A 282 12.66 -7.59 -9.58
C VAL A 282 12.96 -8.76 -10.55
N PRO A 283 14.00 -8.74 -11.40
CA PRO A 283 14.29 -9.88 -12.28
C PRO A 283 14.64 -11.17 -11.53
N LYS A 284 15.34 -11.07 -10.38
CA LYS A 284 15.70 -12.22 -9.55
C LYS A 284 14.46 -12.79 -8.85
N LEU A 285 13.61 -11.92 -8.31
CA LEU A 285 12.41 -12.32 -7.60
C LEU A 285 11.33 -12.86 -8.55
N LEU A 286 11.24 -12.36 -9.79
CA LEU A 286 10.38 -12.95 -10.83
C LEU A 286 10.84 -14.36 -11.23
N ALA A 287 12.15 -14.60 -11.36
CA ALA A 287 12.67 -15.94 -11.62
C ALA A 287 12.29 -16.94 -10.50
N ILE A 288 12.24 -16.48 -9.24
CA ILE A 288 11.71 -17.26 -8.11
C ILE A 288 10.19 -17.47 -8.24
N VAL A 289 9.41 -16.44 -8.57
CA VAL A 289 7.96 -16.59 -8.82
C VAL A 289 7.70 -17.67 -9.87
N ASP A 290 8.48 -17.70 -10.96
CA ASP A 290 8.33 -18.70 -12.02
C ASP A 290 8.87 -20.09 -11.66
N GLU A 291 9.90 -20.20 -10.80
CA GLU A 291 10.36 -21.49 -10.24
C GLU A 291 9.28 -22.18 -9.40
N TRP A 292 8.49 -21.40 -8.66
CA TRP A 292 7.43 -21.91 -7.77
C TRP A 292 6.04 -21.92 -8.43
N ARG A 293 5.87 -21.27 -9.59
CA ARG A 293 4.62 -21.26 -10.36
C ARG A 293 4.20 -22.70 -10.69
N MET A 294 2.95 -23.03 -10.40
CA MET A 294 2.33 -24.23 -10.95
C MET A 294 2.17 -24.08 -12.45
N VAL A 295 2.86 -24.91 -13.23
CA VAL A 295 2.55 -25.10 -14.64
C VAL A 295 1.36 -26.06 -14.72
N GLU A 296 0.21 -25.59 -15.20
CA GLU A 296 -0.89 -26.48 -15.54
C GLU A 296 -0.45 -27.37 -16.72
N VAL A 297 -0.21 -28.65 -16.44
CA VAL A 297 0.00 -29.66 -17.49
C VAL A 297 -1.34 -29.84 -18.19
N VAL A 298 -1.49 -29.21 -19.35
CA VAL A 298 -2.62 -29.44 -20.25
C VAL A 298 -2.52 -30.90 -20.72
N ALA A 299 -3.43 -31.73 -20.21
CA ALA A 299 -3.57 -33.15 -20.52
C ALA A 299 -4.46 -33.38 -21.76
#